data_AF-A0A972V8H5-F1
#
_entry.id   AF-A0A972V8H5-F1
#
_cell.length_a   1.000
_cell.length_b   1.000
_cell.length_c   1.000
_cell.angle_alpha   90.00
_cell.angle_beta   90.00
_cell.angle_gamma   90.00
#
_symmetry.space_group_name_H-M   'P 1'
#
loop_
_entity.id
_entity.type
_entity.pdbx_description
1 polymer ?
#
loop_
_entity_poly.entity_id
_entity_poly.type
_entity_poly.pdbx_seq_one_letter_code
_entity_poly.pdbx_strand_id
1 'polypeptide(L)' 'MPDVPRVILLIETSDHYGRKLLQGIARYANVHGPWLFYREPPFYQDVSGLKKAQSSFREWGATGIIAREPQRYEYIL' A
#
# COMPACT_ATOMS: atom_id res chain seq x y z
N MET A 1 -18.87 -13.85 -5.58
CA MET A 1 -18.60 -12.50 -5.06
C MET A 1 -17.48 -11.92 -5.90
N PRO A 2 -17.54 -10.65 -6.34
CA PRO A 2 -16.39 -10.03 -6.98
C PRO A 2 -15.22 -10.00 -5.98
N ASP A 3 -14.00 -10.26 -6.46
CA ASP A 3 -12.81 -10.22 -5.61
C ASP A 3 -12.61 -8.82 -5.03
N VAL A 4 -12.52 -8.74 -3.69
CA VAL A 4 -12.24 -7.50 -2.97
C VAL A 4 -10.77 -7.15 -3.20
N PRO A 5 -10.45 -5.98 -3.80
CA PRO A 5 -9.06 -5.58 -4.00
C PRO A 5 -8.32 -5.49 -2.66
N ARG A 6 -7.16 -6.14 -2.58
CA ARG A 6 -6.27 -6.12 -1.41
C ARG A 6 -5.03 -5.32 -1.77
N VAL A 7 -5.02 -4.04 -1.42
CA VAL A 7 -4.04 -3.08 -1.92
C VAL A 7 -3.08 -2.65 -0.81
N ILE A 8 -1.78 -2.71 -1.11
CA ILE A 8 -0.73 -2.21 -0.23
C ILE A 8 -0.51 -0.72 -0.53
N LEU A 9 -0.52 0.11 0.52
CA LEU A 9 -0.27 1.54 0.44
C LEU A 9 1.11 1.86 1.03
N LEU A 10 2.06 2.19 0.15
CA LEU A 10 3.41 2.64 0.49
C LEU A 10 3.47 4.17 0.34
N ILE A 11 2.72 4.88 1.20
CA ILE A 11 2.60 6.33 1.19
C ILE A 11 2.81 6.84 2.62
N GLU A 12 3.83 7.68 2.80
CA GLU A 12 4.09 8.31 4.09
C GLU A 12 2.98 9.28 4.51
N THR A 13 2.81 9.45 5.82
CA THR A 13 1.80 10.36 6.42
C THR A 13 2.39 11.58 7.10
N SER A 14 3.72 11.74 7.01
CA SER A 14 4.50 12.83 7.61
C SER A 14 4.08 14.20 7.06
N ASP A 15 3.83 14.30 5.74
CA ASP A 15 3.43 15.54 5.08
C ASP A 15 1.92 15.67 4.82
N HIS A 16 1.46 16.91 4.60
CA HIS A 16 0.06 17.21 4.27
C HIS A 16 -0.37 16.55 2.95
N TYR A 17 0.55 16.44 1.99
CA TYR A 17 0.30 15.84 0.68
C TYR A 17 -0.06 14.36 0.79
N GLY A 18 0.73 13.55 1.49
CA GLY A 18 0.52 12.11 1.66
C GLY A 18 -0.80 11.81 2.38
N ARG A 19 -1.14 12.61 3.40
CA ARG A 19 -2.46 12.52 4.06
C ARG A 19 -3.60 12.84 3.09
N LYS A 20 -3.47 13.87 2.25
CA LYS A 20 -4.48 14.20 1.23
C LYS A 20 -4.61 13.11 0.16
N LEU A 21 -3.50 12.49 -0.23
CA LEU A 21 -3.50 11.37 -1.18
C LEU A 21 -4.26 10.16 -0.60
N LEU A 22 -3.96 9.78 0.65
CA LEU A 22 -4.67 8.71 1.35
C LEU A 22 -6.17 8.99 1.50
N GLN A 23 -6.54 10.25 1.79
CA GLN A 23 -7.96 10.65 1.82
C GLN A 23 -8.63 10.46 0.46
N GLY A 24 -7.95 10.81 -0.64
CA GLY A 24 -8.44 10.59 -2.00
C GLY A 24 -8.65 9.11 -2.32
N ILE A 25 -7.70 8.26 -1.96
CA ILE A 25 -7.77 6.80 -2.15
C ILE A 25 -8.96 6.22 -1.36
N ALA A 26 -9.11 6.59 -0.09
CA ALA A 26 -10.22 6.14 0.73
C ALA A 26 -11.58 6.59 0.15
N ARG A 27 -11.67 7.83 -0.34
CA ARG A 27 -12.87 8.34 -1.01
C ARG A 27 -13.19 7.56 -2.28
N TYR A 28 -12.20 7.24 -3.09
CA TYR A 28 -12.39 6.44 -4.31
C TYR A 28 -12.93 5.05 -3.96
N ALA A 29 -12.32 4.35 -3.01
CA ALA A 29 -12.80 3.04 -2.56
C ALA A 29 -14.25 3.11 -2.08
N ASN A 30 -14.60 4.08 -1.23
CA ASN A 30 -15.97 4.24 -0.75
C ASN A 30 -17.02 4.38 -1.86
N VAL A 31 -16.65 4.95 -3.03
CA VAL A 31 -17.56 5.10 -4.18
C VAL A 31 -17.59 3.85 -5.07
N HIS A 32 -16.45 3.18 -5.23
CA HIS A 32 -16.28 2.12 -6.23
C HIS A 32 -16.34 0.70 -5.67
N GLY A 33 -16.47 0.53 -4.36
CA GLY A 33 -16.69 -0.77 -3.72
C GLY A 33 -15.70 -1.04 -2.60
N PRO A 34 -15.91 -2.13 -1.83
CA PRO A 34 -15.04 -2.44 -0.71
C PRO A 34 -13.62 -2.69 -1.20
N TRP A 35 -12.66 -1.96 -0.65
CA TRP A 35 -11.23 -2.19 -0.83
C TRP A 35 -10.64 -2.51 0.53
N LEU A 36 -9.74 -3.48 0.58
CA LEU A 36 -8.98 -3.80 1.78
C LEU A 36 -7.59 -3.20 1.64
N PHE A 37 -7.20 -2.37 2.60
CA PHE A 37 -5.91 -1.70 2.58
C PHE A 37 -4.97 -2.30 3.62
N TYR A 38 -3.76 -2.63 3.18
CA TYR A 38 -2.62 -2.82 4.07
C TYR A 38 -1.75 -1.57 4.01
N ARG A 39 -1.42 -1.04 5.18
CA ARG A 39 -0.48 0.08 5.30
C ARG A 39 0.77 -0.41 6.00
N GLU A 40 1.90 0.00 5.48
CA GLU A 40 3.20 -0.33 6.03
C GLU A 40 3.37 0.25 7.45
N PRO A 41 3.68 -0.58 8.46
CA PRO A 41 4.20 -0.12 9.74
C PRO A 41 5.56 0.58 9.55
N PRO A 42 5.90 1.59 10.36
CA PRO A 42 7.14 2.38 10.22
C PRO A 42 8.46 1.59 10.32
N PHE A 43 8.45 0.27 10.51
CA PHE A 43 9.67 -0.57 10.60
C PHE A 43 10.20 -1.05 9.25
N TYR A 44 9.48 -0.83 8.16
CA TYR A 44 9.91 -1.17 6.80
C TYR A 44 10.46 0.03 6.02
N GLN A 45 11.02 1.01 6.75
CA GLN A 45 11.60 2.21 6.18
C GLN A 45 12.81 1.94 5.27
N ASP A 46 13.30 0.71 5.10
CA ASP A 46 14.36 0.40 4.16
C ASP A 46 14.02 -0.80 3.25
N VAL A 47 14.81 -0.95 2.19
CA VAL A 47 14.65 -2.00 1.17
C VAL A 47 14.71 -3.41 1.79
N SER A 48 15.45 -3.58 2.89
CA SER A 48 15.59 -4.88 3.56
C SER A 48 14.31 -5.26 4.31
N GLY A 49 13.67 -4.29 4.96
CA GLY A 49 12.39 -4.48 5.62
C GLY A 49 11.32 -4.87 4.61
N LEU A 50 11.24 -4.15 3.50
CA LEU A 50 10.19 -4.37 2.52
C LEU A 50 10.36 -5.69 1.74
N LYS A 51 11.61 -6.15 1.51
CA LYS A 51 11.88 -7.53 1.05
C LYS A 51 11.37 -8.58 2.02
N LYS A 52 11.55 -8.40 3.33
CA LYS A 52 10.99 -9.32 4.34
C LYS A 52 9.46 -9.33 4.33
N ALA A 53 8.84 -8.18 4.04
CA ALA A 53 7.38 -8.06 3.95
C ALA A 53 6.79 -8.71 2.68
N GLN A 54 7.58 -8.98 1.63
CA GLN A 54 7.10 -9.60 0.39
C GLN A 54 6.35 -10.91 0.62
N SER A 55 6.88 -11.79 1.49
CA SER A 55 6.21 -13.06 1.80
C SER A 55 4.88 -12.80 2.49
N SER A 56 4.83 -11.89 3.45
CA SER A 56 3.60 -11.50 4.15
C SER A 56 2.56 -10.90 3.20
N PHE A 57 2.98 -10.12 2.20
CA PHE A 57 2.09 -9.55 1.17
C PHE A 57 1.48 -10.61 0.26
N ARG A 58 2.28 -11.61 -0.13
CA ARG A 58 1.81 -12.74 -0.93
C ARG A 58 0.85 -13.62 -0.13
N GLU A 59 1.17 -13.91 1.13
CA GLU A 59 0.31 -14.67 2.05
C GLU A 59 -1.00 -13.95 2.35
N TRP A 60 -0.97 -12.63 2.48
CA TRP A 60 -2.17 -11.79 2.63
C TRP A 60 -3.03 -11.72 1.36
N GLY A 61 -2.48 -12.13 0.22
CA GLY A 61 -3.16 -12.14 -1.08
C GLY A 61 -3.30 -10.74 -1.67
N ALA A 62 -2.27 -9.90 -1.54
CA ALA A 62 -2.23 -8.58 -2.15
C ALA A 62 -2.45 -8.67 -3.68
N THR A 63 -3.34 -7.82 -4.19
CA THR A 63 -3.68 -7.75 -5.63
C THR A 63 -3.14 -6.48 -6.30
N GLY A 64 -2.54 -5.57 -5.52
CA GLY A 64 -1.96 -4.34 -6.06
C GLY A 64 -1.17 -3.53 -5.02
N ILE A 65 -0.35 -2.61 -5.51
CA ILE A 65 0.46 -1.70 -4.71
C ILE A 65 0.25 -0.27 -5.23
N ILE A 66 0.03 0.68 -4.34
CA ILE A 66 0.09 2.11 -4.62
C ILE A 66 1.20 2.70 -3.78
N ALA A 67 2.21 3.29 -4.43
CA ALA A 67 3.40 3.81 -3.78
C ALA A 67 3.68 5.26 -4.18
N ARG A 68 4.28 6.02 -3.26
CA ARG A 68 4.90 7.31 -3.53
C ARG A 68 6.41 7.14 -3.32
N GLU A 69 7.21 7.54 -4.31
CA GLU A 69 8.66 7.25 -4.46
C GLU A 69 8.99 5.83 -4.97
N PRO A 70 8.62 5.51 -6.22
CA PRO A 70 8.83 4.18 -6.81
C PRO A 70 10.30 3.74 -6.84
N GLN A 71 11.25 4.68 -6.92
CA GLN A 71 12.70 4.39 -6.99
C GLN A 71 13.20 3.53 -5.82
N ARG A 72 12.55 3.60 -4.65
CA ARG A 72 12.89 2.80 -3.47
C ARG A 72 12.36 1.37 -3.54
N TYR A 73 11.43 1.10 -4.46
CA TYR A 73 10.59 -0.11 -4.51
C TYR A 73 10.79 -0.97 -5.76
N GLU A 74 11.65 -0.56 -6.69
CA GLU A 74 11.92 -1.27 -7.95
C GLU A 74 12.48 -2.69 -7.78
N TYR A 75 12.98 -3.06 -6.59
CA TYR A 75 13.60 -4.36 -6.30
C TYR A 75 12.69 -5.36 -5.58
N ILE A 76 11.38 -5.09 -5.55
CA ILE A 76 10.42 -5.72 -4.62
C ILE A 76 9.30 -6.47 -5.37
N LEU A 77 9.34 -6.46 -6.70
CA LEU A 77 8.48 -7.26 -7.57
C LEU A 77 9.33 -8.27 -8.33
#